data_AF-A0A2R3QHJ1-F1
#
_entry.id   AF-A0A2R3QHJ1-F1
#
_cell.length_a   1.000
_cell.length_b   1.000
_cell.length_c   1.000
_cell.angle_alpha   90.00
_cell.angle_beta   90.00
_cell.angle_gamma   90.00
#
_symmetry.space_group_name_H-M   'P 1'
#
loop_
_entity.id
_entity.type
_entity.pdbx_description
1 polymer ?
#
loop_
_entity_poly.entity_id
_entity_poly.type
_entity_poly.pdbx_seq_one_letter_code
_entity_poly.pdbx_strand_id
1 'polypeptide(L)'
;MRSQKDWLIERVVIFLGVLLAMGSLVWLLVGSVAYWVKHGWLPADTSGWVQALGALLAVAVAIAVPAWQKRHEMKLAELQERRRRIDSVNAVLSLTQHLMGHFESAAGKLEKSYSFSSDNPRYEAMLALARVTRSCVDLDLVVFGNEMVSFVLPIKSAAIYAVEIAEKKALYTPEFEAVALEYRKHSKLLRAQEEQLIDYFDSLERY
;
A
#
# COMPACT_ATOMS: atom_id res chain seq x y z
N MET A 1 -12.79 -1.51 27.33
CA MET A 1 -12.42 -1.84 25.94
C MET A 1 -12.61 -3.35 25.75
N ARG A 2 -13.62 -3.80 25.00
CA ARG A 2 -13.79 -5.23 24.68
C ARG A 2 -12.65 -5.65 23.74
N SER A 3 -12.01 -6.79 24.01
CA SER A 3 -10.98 -7.33 23.14
C SER A 3 -11.58 -7.69 21.79
N GLN A 4 -10.87 -7.40 20.68
CA GLN A 4 -11.29 -7.75 19.32
C GLN A 4 -11.59 -9.26 19.19
N LYS A 5 -10.91 -10.09 19.99
CA LYS A 5 -11.13 -11.54 20.05
C LYS A 5 -12.50 -11.89 20.65
N ASP A 6 -12.90 -11.25 21.74
CA ASP A 6 -14.17 -11.53 22.43
C ASP A 6 -15.37 -11.16 21.54
N TRP A 7 -15.24 -10.08 20.77
CA TRP A 7 -16.25 -9.65 19.80
C TRP A 7 -16.42 -10.63 18.63
N LEU A 8 -15.32 -11.23 18.16
CA LEU A 8 -15.36 -12.27 17.13
C LEU A 8 -16.03 -13.54 17.66
N ILE A 9 -15.68 -13.97 18.89
CA ILE A 9 -16.25 -15.16 19.52
C ILE A 9 -17.76 -15.01 19.72
N GLU A 10 -18.20 -13.86 20.25
CA GLU A 10 -19.62 -13.56 20.44
C GLU A 10 -20.42 -13.67 19.14
N ARG A 11 -19.90 -13.12 18.03
CA ARG A 11 -20.54 -13.22 16.71
C ARG A 11 -20.59 -14.64 16.19
N VAL A 12 -19.51 -15.41 16.33
CA VAL A 12 -19.46 -16.80 15.90
C VAL A 12 -20.48 -17.63 16.68
N VAL A 13 -20.58 -17.45 18.00
CA VAL A 13 -21.55 -18.17 18.85
C VAL A 13 -22.99 -17.83 18.46
N ILE A 14 -23.30 -16.55 18.22
CA ILE A 14 -24.63 -16.13 17.75
C ILE A 14 -24.95 -16.78 16.40
N PHE A 15 -24.01 -16.75 15.45
CA PHE A 15 -24.20 -17.38 14.14
C PHE A 15 -24.46 -18.88 14.26
N LEU A 16 -23.67 -19.58 15.08
CA LEU A 16 -23.83 -21.01 15.32
C LEU A 16 -25.19 -21.32 15.96
N GLY A 17 -25.62 -20.50 16.91
CA GLY A 17 -26.93 -20.61 17.54
C GLY A 17 -28.09 -20.41 16.56
N VAL A 18 -28.00 -19.40 15.69
CA VAL A 18 -28.99 -19.16 14.62
C VAL A 18 -29.02 -20.34 13.64
N LEU A 19 -27.87 -20.89 13.27
CA LEU A 19 -27.77 -22.03 12.35
C LEU A 19 -28.43 -23.29 12.95
N LEU A 20 -28.17 -23.57 14.23
CA LEU A 20 -28.81 -24.69 14.95
C LEU A 20 -30.33 -24.49 15.08
N ALA A 21 -30.78 -23.28 15.39
CA ALA A 21 -32.20 -22.96 15.50
C ALA A 21 -32.91 -23.13 14.14
N MET A 22 -32.32 -22.60 13.06
CA MET A 22 -32.85 -22.74 11.70
C MET A 22 -32.87 -24.20 11.25
N GLY A 23 -31.80 -24.97 11.50
CA GLY A 23 -31.75 -26.39 11.18
C GLY A 23 -32.83 -27.19 11.92
N SER A 24 -33.08 -26.87 13.19
CA SER A 24 -34.14 -27.50 13.99
C SER A 24 -35.53 -27.16 13.47
N LEU A 25 -35.76 -25.89 13.07
CA LEU A 25 -37.01 -25.43 12.47
C LEU A 25 -37.31 -26.15 11.14
N VAL A 26 -36.30 -26.30 10.28
CA VAL A 26 -36.43 -27.03 9.02
C VAL A 26 -36.77 -28.50 9.28
N TRP A 27 -36.12 -29.14 10.26
CA TRP A 27 -36.42 -30.52 10.63
C TRP A 27 -37.83 -30.71 11.20
N LEU A 28 -38.31 -29.76 12.01
CA LEU A 28 -39.68 -29.76 12.52
C LEU A 28 -40.70 -29.62 11.39
N LEU A 29 -40.43 -28.77 10.40
CA LEU A 29 -41.26 -28.66 9.20
C LEU A 29 -41.30 -29.97 8.41
N VAL A 30 -40.15 -30.60 8.16
CA VAL A 30 -40.07 -31.90 7.46
C VAL A 30 -40.79 -33.00 8.23
N GLY A 31 -40.57 -33.09 9.55
CA GLY A 31 -41.24 -34.06 10.42
C GLY A 31 -42.75 -33.85 10.50
N SER A 32 -43.20 -32.60 10.51
CA SER A 32 -44.62 -32.25 10.46
C SER A 32 -45.25 -32.69 9.14
N VAL A 33 -44.62 -32.40 8.00
CA VAL A 33 -45.12 -32.86 6.69
C VAL A 33 -45.24 -34.39 6.65
N ALA A 34 -44.22 -35.12 7.14
CA ALA A 34 -44.26 -36.58 7.20
C ALA A 34 -45.40 -37.12 8.10
N TYR A 35 -45.65 -36.49 9.24
CA TYR A 35 -46.75 -36.85 10.14
C TYR A 35 -48.13 -36.69 9.47
N TRP A 36 -48.32 -35.60 8.71
CA TRP A 36 -49.60 -35.29 8.06
C TRP A 36 -49.86 -36.19 6.84
N VAL A 37 -48.80 -36.56 6.10
CA VAL A 37 -48.87 -37.57 5.04
C VAL A 37 -49.28 -38.94 5.62
N LYS A 38 -48.71 -39.34 6.77
CA LYS A 38 -49.06 -40.62 7.43
C LYS A 38 -50.53 -40.70 7.88
N HIS A 39 -51.12 -39.57 8.27
CA HIS A 39 -52.53 -39.50 8.68
C HIS A 39 -53.50 -39.31 7.50
N GLY A 40 -53.00 -39.27 6.26
CA GLY A 40 -53.83 -39.14 5.05
C GLY A 40 -54.37 -37.73 4.80
N TRP A 41 -53.85 -36.72 5.50
CA TRP A 41 -54.29 -35.32 5.38
C TRP A 41 -53.60 -34.60 4.22
N LEU A 42 -52.45 -35.11 3.75
CA LEU A 42 -51.77 -34.66 2.53
C LEU A 42 -51.47 -35.82 1.58
N PRO A 43 -51.47 -35.58 0.26
CA PRO A 43 -51.05 -36.58 -0.72
C PRO A 43 -49.60 -37.01 -0.47
N ALA A 44 -49.29 -38.30 -0.69
CA ALA A 44 -47.94 -38.83 -0.51
C ALA A 44 -46.89 -38.07 -1.36
N ASP A 45 -47.30 -37.50 -2.48
CA ASP A 45 -46.47 -36.73 -3.41
C ASP A 45 -45.89 -35.45 -2.79
N THR A 46 -46.48 -34.90 -1.72
CA THR A 46 -45.99 -33.67 -1.06
C THR A 46 -44.57 -33.81 -0.52
N SER A 47 -44.18 -35.01 -0.07
CA SER A 47 -42.81 -35.28 0.39
C SER A 47 -41.77 -35.13 -0.73
N GLY A 48 -42.10 -35.59 -1.94
CA GLY A 48 -41.25 -35.44 -3.13
C GLY A 48 -41.09 -33.98 -3.57
N TRP A 49 -42.16 -33.18 -3.47
CA TRP A 49 -42.11 -31.74 -3.77
C TRP A 49 -41.19 -30.97 -2.81
N VAL A 50 -41.23 -31.27 -1.51
CA VAL A 50 -40.35 -30.62 -0.51
C VAL A 50 -38.88 -30.97 -0.78
N GLN A 51 -38.59 -32.23 -1.10
CA GLN A 51 -37.24 -32.67 -1.42
C GLN A 51 -36.72 -32.02 -2.71
N ALA A 52 -37.55 -31.89 -3.74
CA ALA A 52 -37.20 -31.23 -4.99
C ALA A 52 -36.90 -29.73 -4.80
N LEU A 53 -37.72 -29.02 -4.02
CA LEU A 53 -37.47 -27.61 -3.68
C LEU A 53 -36.20 -27.43 -2.85
N GLY A 54 -35.95 -28.30 -1.87
CA GLY A 54 -34.72 -28.28 -1.08
C GLY A 54 -33.47 -28.51 -1.93
N ALA A 55 -33.51 -29.46 -2.87
CA ALA A 55 -32.42 -29.73 -3.80
C ALA A 55 -32.14 -28.54 -4.73
N LEU A 56 -33.19 -27.91 -5.30
CA LEU A 56 -33.05 -26.72 -6.12
C LEU A 56 -32.44 -25.54 -5.34
N LEU A 57 -32.90 -25.32 -4.11
CA LEU A 57 -32.35 -24.28 -3.24
C LEU A 57 -30.88 -24.55 -2.91
N ALA A 58 -30.53 -25.79 -2.60
CA ALA A 58 -29.15 -26.18 -2.30
C ALA A 58 -28.22 -25.92 -3.49
N VAL A 59 -28.64 -26.28 -4.71
CA VAL A 59 -27.88 -25.99 -5.94
C VAL A 59 -27.75 -24.49 -6.17
N ALA A 60 -28.83 -23.72 -5.99
CA ALA A 60 -28.82 -22.28 -6.14
C ALA A 60 -27.84 -21.61 -5.16
N VAL A 61 -27.85 -22.02 -3.88
CA VAL A 61 -26.93 -21.51 -2.86
C VAL A 61 -25.49 -21.92 -3.16
N ALA A 62 -25.25 -23.16 -3.60
CA ALA A 62 -23.93 -23.67 -3.94
C ALA A 62 -23.28 -22.91 -5.10
N ILE A 63 -24.06 -22.31 -6.00
CA ILE A 63 -23.55 -21.46 -7.09
C ILE A 63 -23.45 -19.98 -6.64
N ALA A 64 -24.45 -19.50 -5.91
CA ALA A 64 -24.55 -18.09 -5.51
C ALA A 64 -23.43 -17.69 -4.53
N VAL A 65 -23.10 -18.55 -3.56
CA VAL A 65 -22.09 -18.25 -2.54
C VAL A 65 -20.70 -18.07 -3.14
N PRO A 66 -20.15 -18.99 -3.96
CA PRO A 66 -18.85 -18.80 -4.61
C PRO A 66 -18.83 -17.60 -5.55
N ALA A 67 -19.91 -17.36 -6.30
CA ALA A 67 -19.99 -16.21 -7.19
C ALA A 67 -19.94 -14.88 -6.43
N TRP A 68 -20.61 -14.81 -5.27
CA TRP A 68 -20.59 -13.64 -4.41
C TRP A 68 -19.22 -13.46 -3.73
N GLN A 69 -18.62 -14.54 -3.24
CA GLN A 69 -17.26 -14.53 -2.68
C GLN A 69 -16.24 -14.04 -3.69
N LYS A 70 -16.25 -14.57 -4.92
CA LYS A 70 -15.36 -14.14 -6.00
C LYS A 70 -15.51 -12.65 -6.33
N ARG A 71 -16.74 -12.13 -6.34
CA ARG A 71 -16.98 -10.68 -6.54
C ARG A 71 -16.41 -9.84 -5.39
N HIS A 72 -16.51 -10.32 -4.16
CA HIS A 72 -15.92 -9.65 -3.01
C HIS A 72 -14.38 -9.66 -3.06
N GLU A 73 -13.78 -10.79 -3.41
CA GLU A 73 -12.32 -10.91 -3.56
C GLU A 73 -11.79 -9.99 -4.66
N MET A 74 -12.46 -9.92 -5.82
CA MET A 74 -12.06 -9.00 -6.89
C MET A 74 -12.10 -7.54 -6.45
N LYS A 75 -13.14 -7.12 -5.72
CA LYS A 75 -13.25 -5.76 -5.18
C LYS A 75 -12.16 -5.46 -4.15
N LEU A 76 -11.84 -6.41 -3.28
CA LEU A 76 -10.78 -6.25 -2.29
C LEU A 76 -9.40 -6.18 -2.96
N ALA A 77 -9.17 -6.99 -3.99
CA ALA A 77 -7.93 -6.94 -4.76
C ALA A 77 -7.74 -5.59 -5.48
N GLU A 78 -8.80 -5.04 -6.07
CA GLU A 78 -8.75 -3.71 -6.70
C GLU A 78 -8.44 -2.60 -5.69
N LEU A 79 -9.09 -2.63 -4.52
CA LEU A 79 -8.81 -1.67 -3.44
C LEU A 79 -7.39 -1.78 -2.90
N GLN A 80 -6.87 -3.01 -2.77
CA GLN A 80 -5.48 -3.25 -2.36
C GLN A 80 -4.49 -2.72 -3.39
N GLU A 81 -4.75 -2.93 -4.69
CA GLU A 81 -3.91 -2.43 -5.76
C GLU A 81 -3.88 -0.90 -5.79
N ARG A 82 -5.05 -0.24 -5.70
CA ARG A 82 -5.12 1.23 -5.60
C ARG A 82 -4.34 1.75 -4.39
N ARG A 83 -4.51 1.10 -3.24
CA ARG A 83 -3.79 1.50 -2.02
C ARG A 83 -2.29 1.34 -2.17
N ARG A 84 -1.81 0.25 -2.78
CA ARG A 84 -0.38 0.06 -3.07
C ARG A 84 0.18 1.15 -3.97
N ARG A 85 -0.57 1.58 -4.99
CA ARG A 85 -0.16 2.69 -5.86
C ARG A 85 -0.03 3.99 -5.08
N ILE A 86 -1.04 4.34 -4.29
CA ILE A 86 -1.03 5.52 -3.42
C ILE A 86 0.16 5.47 -2.44
N ASP A 87 0.37 4.32 -1.79
CA ASP A 87 1.48 4.13 -0.85
C ASP A 87 2.84 4.28 -1.54
N SER A 88 2.99 3.77 -2.78
CA SER A 88 4.23 3.94 -3.57
C SER A 88 4.49 5.40 -3.94
N VAL A 89 3.46 6.15 -4.37
CA VAL A 89 3.59 7.58 -4.70
C VAL A 89 3.99 8.37 -3.46
N ASN A 90 3.31 8.13 -2.34
CA ASN A 90 3.64 8.78 -1.06
C ASN A 90 5.07 8.47 -0.61
N ALA A 91 5.54 7.24 -0.78
CA ALA A 91 6.92 6.87 -0.46
C ALA A 91 7.93 7.64 -1.32
N VAL A 92 7.71 7.71 -2.63
CA VAL A 92 8.60 8.44 -3.56
C VAL A 92 8.56 9.93 -3.30
N LEU A 93 7.38 10.50 -3.03
CA LEU A 93 7.20 11.92 -2.70
C LEU A 93 7.96 12.27 -1.42
N SER A 94 7.81 11.47 -0.36
CA SER A 94 8.53 11.66 0.90
C SER A 94 10.04 11.58 0.72
N LEU A 95 10.53 10.62 -0.07
CA LEU A 95 11.95 10.50 -0.40
C LEU A 95 12.46 11.73 -1.18
N THR A 96 11.69 12.20 -2.16
CA THR A 96 12.02 13.37 -2.98
C THR A 96 12.15 14.62 -2.12
N GLN A 97 11.15 14.90 -1.28
CA GLN A 97 11.14 16.03 -0.36
C GLN A 97 12.29 15.98 0.65
N HIS A 98 12.55 14.80 1.22
CA HIS A 98 13.62 14.62 2.19
C HIS A 98 14.98 14.90 1.55
N LEU A 99 15.25 14.31 0.38
CA LEU A 99 16.50 14.52 -0.33
C LEU A 99 16.68 15.96 -0.78
N MET A 100 15.65 16.57 -1.36
CA MET A 100 15.69 17.97 -1.77
C MET A 100 16.12 18.88 -0.61
N GLY A 101 15.53 18.70 0.58
CA GLY A 101 15.90 19.47 1.77
C GLY A 101 17.37 19.28 2.19
N HIS A 102 17.91 18.06 2.08
CA HIS A 102 19.32 17.80 2.37
C HIS A 102 20.27 18.39 1.32
N PHE A 103 19.91 18.34 0.03
CA PHE A 103 20.67 18.98 -1.04
C PHE A 103 20.72 20.50 -0.88
N GLU A 104 19.58 21.14 -0.57
CA GLU A 104 19.51 22.57 -0.33
C GLU A 104 20.34 22.98 0.92
N SER A 105 20.23 22.20 2.00
CA SER A 105 21.01 22.43 3.23
C SER A 105 22.51 22.28 2.99
N ALA A 106 22.93 21.25 2.26
CA ALA A 106 24.33 21.02 1.90
C ALA A 106 24.87 22.13 1.00
N ALA A 107 24.13 22.51 -0.05
CA ALA A 107 24.51 23.62 -0.93
C ALA A 107 24.68 24.94 -0.15
N GLY A 108 23.75 25.26 0.76
CA GLY A 108 23.85 26.46 1.60
C GLY A 108 25.05 26.45 2.56
N LYS A 109 25.49 25.27 3.03
CA LYS A 109 26.70 25.14 3.85
C LYS A 109 27.98 25.26 3.02
N LEU A 110 27.98 24.76 1.79
CA LEU A 110 29.11 24.84 0.86
C LEU A 110 29.42 26.27 0.41
N GLU A 111 28.39 27.10 0.22
CA GLU A 111 28.55 28.50 -0.22
C GLU A 111 29.07 29.44 0.87
N LYS A 112 28.87 29.10 2.15
CA LYS A 112 29.34 29.93 3.25
C LYS A 112 30.86 29.99 3.26
N SER A 113 31.41 31.21 3.23
CA SER A 113 32.86 31.43 3.30
C SER A 113 33.36 31.12 4.71
N TYR A 114 34.19 30.09 4.84
CA TYR A 114 34.79 29.69 6.12
C TYR A 114 36.31 29.92 6.06
N SER A 115 36.87 30.38 7.19
CA SER A 115 38.31 30.52 7.37
C SER A 115 39.00 29.15 7.24
N PHE A 116 40.25 29.16 6.77
CA PHE A 116 41.10 28.00 6.48
C PHE A 116 41.49 27.26 7.79
N SER A 117 40.51 26.64 8.45
CA SER A 117 40.72 25.79 9.63
C SER A 117 40.83 24.33 9.22
N SER A 118 41.54 23.53 10.01
CA SER A 118 41.76 22.10 9.80
C SER A 118 40.47 21.26 9.80
N ASP A 119 39.37 21.82 10.29
CA ASP A 119 38.03 21.23 10.27
C ASP A 119 37.17 22.02 9.29
N ASN A 120 37.03 21.53 8.06
CA ASN A 120 36.31 22.26 7.01
C ASN A 120 34.81 21.88 7.06
N PRO A 121 33.94 22.74 7.60
CA PRO A 121 32.50 22.44 7.74
C PRO A 121 31.80 22.20 6.40
N ARG A 122 32.40 22.63 5.28
CA ARG A 122 31.92 22.35 3.93
C ARG A 122 32.07 20.87 3.58
N TYR A 123 33.22 20.29 3.91
CA TYR A 123 33.48 18.87 3.68
C TYR A 123 32.62 17.99 4.59
N GLU A 124 32.41 18.42 5.84
CA GLU A 124 31.48 17.74 6.74
C GLU A 124 30.05 17.73 6.20
N ALA A 125 29.59 18.85 5.60
CA ALA A 125 28.27 18.92 4.97
C ALA A 125 28.14 17.93 3.78
N MET A 126 29.19 17.77 2.97
CA MET A 126 29.21 16.78 1.89
C MET A 126 29.15 15.35 2.43
N LEU A 127 29.93 15.04 3.46
CA LEU A 127 29.91 13.72 4.11
C LEU A 127 28.56 13.43 4.75
N ALA A 128 27.93 14.43 5.39
CA ALA A 128 26.62 14.29 5.99
C ALA A 128 25.55 13.98 4.93
N LEU A 129 25.56 14.70 3.80
CA LEU A 129 24.67 14.43 2.67
C LEU A 129 24.91 13.03 2.12
N ALA A 130 26.16 12.65 1.87
CA ALA A 130 26.51 11.33 1.35
C ALA A 130 26.06 10.19 2.28
N ARG A 131 26.12 10.37 3.61
CA ARG A 131 25.61 9.39 4.57
C ARG A 131 24.10 9.22 4.46
N VAL A 132 23.37 10.32 4.33
CA VAL A 132 21.90 10.30 4.20
C VAL A 132 21.48 9.71 2.86
N THR A 133 22.16 10.06 1.77
CA THR A 133 21.83 9.61 0.43
C THR A 133 22.27 8.17 0.15
N ARG A 134 23.15 7.58 0.97
CA ARG A 134 23.69 6.23 0.73
C ARG A 134 22.61 5.17 0.62
N SER A 135 21.56 5.25 1.45
CA SER A 135 20.41 4.34 1.36
C SER A 135 19.62 4.48 0.06
N CYS A 136 19.69 5.65 -0.58
CA CYS A 136 19.01 5.93 -1.84
C CYS A 136 19.74 5.36 -3.07
N VAL A 137 21.03 5.04 -2.94
CA VAL A 137 21.83 4.41 -4.00
C VAL A 137 21.35 2.99 -4.27
N ASP A 138 21.04 2.26 -3.20
CA ASP A 138 20.66 0.84 -3.25
C ASP A 138 19.14 0.61 -3.32
N LEU A 139 18.37 1.64 -3.70
CA LEU A 139 16.92 1.49 -3.89
C LEU A 139 16.62 0.45 -4.96
N ASP A 140 15.81 -0.54 -4.58
CA ASP A 140 15.27 -1.55 -5.49
C ASP A 140 14.07 -0.97 -6.24
N LEU A 141 14.22 -0.85 -7.56
CA LEU A 141 13.20 -0.30 -8.45
C LEU A 141 11.94 -1.17 -8.51
N VAL A 142 12.08 -2.47 -8.24
CA VAL A 142 10.95 -3.43 -8.30
C VAL A 142 9.91 -3.12 -7.20
N VAL A 143 10.36 -2.59 -6.06
CA VAL A 143 9.51 -2.34 -4.89
C VAL A 143 8.49 -1.21 -5.13
N PHE A 144 8.83 -0.25 -5.98
CA PHE A 144 7.98 0.93 -6.23
C PHE A 144 6.97 0.72 -7.36
N GLY A 145 7.06 -0.40 -8.09
CA GLY A 145 6.23 -0.67 -9.26
C GLY A 145 6.70 0.09 -10.51
N ASN A 146 6.33 -0.44 -11.69
CA ASN A 146 6.82 0.06 -12.99
C ASN A 146 6.50 1.55 -13.23
N GLU A 147 5.36 2.03 -12.72
CA GLU A 147 4.90 3.41 -12.89
C GLU A 147 5.80 4.41 -12.16
N MET A 148 6.45 4.01 -11.05
CA MET A 148 7.27 4.89 -10.21
C MET A 148 8.74 4.94 -10.60
N VAL A 149 9.20 4.06 -11.49
CA VAL A 149 10.62 3.92 -11.84
C VAL A 149 11.20 5.23 -12.39
N SER A 150 10.45 5.95 -13.24
CA SER A 150 10.88 7.24 -13.80
C SER A 150 11.14 8.31 -12.73
N PHE A 151 10.47 8.22 -11.58
CA PHE A 151 10.63 9.13 -10.44
C PHE A 151 11.72 8.67 -9.47
N VAL A 152 11.98 7.37 -9.35
CA VAL A 152 13.06 6.85 -8.48
C VAL A 152 14.45 7.06 -9.13
N LEU A 153 14.54 7.08 -10.46
CA LEU A 153 15.81 7.23 -11.17
C LEU A 153 16.55 8.55 -10.86
N PRO A 154 15.92 9.74 -10.88
CA PRO A 154 16.59 10.99 -10.53
C PRO A 154 17.01 11.06 -9.06
N ILE A 155 16.23 10.45 -8.15
CA ILE A 155 16.61 10.30 -6.74
C ILE A 155 17.92 9.51 -6.63
N LYS A 156 17.99 8.36 -7.30
CA LYS A 156 19.18 7.50 -7.29
C LYS A 156 20.38 8.19 -7.94
N SER A 157 20.19 8.89 -9.05
CA SER A 157 21.28 9.61 -9.72
C SER A 157 21.84 10.74 -8.86
N ALA A 158 20.98 11.53 -8.20
CA ALA A 158 21.40 12.56 -7.26
C ALA A 158 22.15 11.94 -6.07
N ALA A 159 21.64 10.82 -5.52
CA ALA A 159 22.28 10.12 -4.42
C ALA A 159 23.69 9.61 -4.76
N ILE A 160 23.85 8.99 -5.94
CA ILE A 160 25.15 8.53 -6.45
C ILE A 160 26.12 9.70 -6.56
N TYR A 161 25.68 10.82 -7.14
CA TYR A 161 26.50 12.02 -7.29
C TYR A 161 27.01 12.54 -5.94
N ALA A 162 26.14 12.63 -4.92
CA ALA A 162 26.52 13.07 -3.58
C ALA A 162 27.56 12.14 -2.92
N VAL A 163 27.42 10.82 -3.09
CA VAL A 163 28.36 9.83 -2.56
C VAL A 163 29.71 9.93 -3.28
N GLU A 164 29.71 9.96 -4.61
CA GLU A 164 30.94 10.03 -5.42
C GLU A 164 31.77 11.28 -5.09
N ILE A 165 31.10 12.41 -4.90
CA ILE A 165 31.76 13.68 -4.59
C ILE A 165 32.32 13.72 -3.16
N ALA A 166 31.63 13.10 -2.21
CA ALA A 166 32.16 12.97 -0.86
C ALA A 166 33.44 12.10 -0.82
N GLU A 167 33.56 11.11 -1.70
CA GLU A 167 34.75 10.26 -1.82
C GLU A 167 35.95 10.98 -2.44
N LYS A 168 35.71 11.89 -3.40
CA LYS A 168 36.77 12.61 -4.12
C LYS A 168 37.58 13.62 -3.29
N LYS A 169 37.18 13.92 -2.04
CA LYS A 169 37.83 14.90 -1.14
C LYS A 169 38.18 16.22 -1.83
N ALA A 170 37.17 17.07 -2.06
CA ALA A 170 37.39 18.43 -2.54
C ALA A 170 38.36 19.18 -1.60
N LEU A 171 39.42 19.76 -2.17
CA LEU A 171 40.53 20.37 -1.44
C LEU A 171 40.49 21.90 -1.49
N TYR A 172 39.81 22.49 -2.48
CA TYR A 172 39.87 23.93 -2.73
C TYR A 172 38.50 24.63 -2.80
N THR A 173 38.46 25.92 -2.45
CA THR A 173 37.25 26.77 -2.45
C THR A 173 36.45 26.79 -3.77
N PRO A 174 37.05 26.89 -4.98
CA PRO A 174 36.28 26.87 -6.23
C PRO A 174 35.63 25.51 -6.50
N GLU A 175 36.20 24.41 -5.99
CA GLU A 175 35.59 23.09 -6.11
C GLU A 175 34.30 23.02 -5.29
N PHE A 176 34.29 23.56 -4.07
CA PHE A 176 33.08 23.60 -3.24
C PHE A 176 31.95 24.44 -3.86
N GLU A 177 32.27 25.54 -4.55
CA GLU A 177 31.28 26.36 -5.25
C GLU A 177 30.69 25.62 -6.46
N ALA A 178 31.52 24.90 -7.22
CA ALA A 178 31.04 24.04 -8.31
C ALA A 178 30.13 22.91 -7.79
N VAL A 179 30.49 22.28 -6.67
CA VAL A 179 29.65 21.25 -6.02
C VAL A 179 28.33 21.85 -5.55
N ALA A 180 28.34 23.04 -4.94
CA ALA A 180 27.11 23.71 -4.51
C ALA A 180 26.17 24.01 -5.67
N LEU A 181 26.71 24.44 -6.82
CA LEU A 181 25.94 24.68 -8.04
C LEU A 181 25.26 23.40 -8.53
N GLU A 182 25.99 22.29 -8.56
CA GLU A 182 25.44 20.99 -8.97
C GLU A 182 24.40 20.46 -7.97
N TYR A 183 24.61 20.62 -6.66
CA TYR A 183 23.59 20.29 -5.66
C TYR A 183 22.29 21.10 -5.86
N ARG A 184 22.40 22.37 -6.25
CA ARG A 184 21.23 23.18 -6.61
C ARG A 184 20.55 22.70 -7.88
N LYS A 185 21.31 22.24 -8.89
CA LYS A 185 20.72 21.64 -10.11
C LYS A 185 19.93 20.37 -9.76
N HIS A 186 20.48 19.49 -8.93
CA HIS A 186 19.78 18.30 -8.45
C HIS A 186 18.55 18.65 -7.62
N SER A 187 18.62 19.63 -6.72
CA SER A 187 17.45 20.11 -5.97
C SER A 187 16.34 20.64 -6.89
N LYS A 188 16.68 21.44 -7.91
CA LYS A 188 15.70 21.93 -8.89
C LYS A 188 15.05 20.80 -9.69
N LEU A 189 15.83 19.79 -10.06
CA LEU A 189 15.30 18.60 -10.74
C LEU A 189 14.32 17.84 -9.85
N LEU A 190 14.68 17.64 -8.58
CA LEU A 190 13.81 16.98 -7.60
C LEU A 190 12.54 17.79 -7.33
N ARG A 191 12.60 19.13 -7.32
CA ARG A 191 11.41 19.99 -7.20
C ARG A 191 10.47 19.86 -8.40
N ALA A 192 11.02 19.90 -9.63
CA ALA A 192 10.20 19.70 -10.83
C ALA A 192 9.56 18.30 -10.85
N GLN A 193 10.26 17.30 -10.33
CA GLN A 193 9.74 15.96 -10.17
C GLN A 193 8.63 15.88 -9.10
N GLU A 194 8.78 16.60 -7.99
CA GLU A 194 7.77 16.69 -6.93
C GLU A 194 6.45 17.22 -7.49
N GLU A 195 6.49 18.29 -8.30
CA GLU A 195 5.30 18.85 -8.96
C GLU A 195 4.60 17.81 -9.84
N GLN A 196 5.36 17.06 -10.65
CA GLN A 196 4.82 15.98 -11.47
C GLN A 196 4.23 14.83 -10.65
N LEU A 197 4.83 14.50 -9.50
CA LEU A 197 4.33 13.48 -8.59
C LEU A 197 3.03 13.92 -7.92
N ILE A 198 2.90 15.20 -7.56
CA ILE A 198 1.66 15.76 -6.99
C ILE A 198 0.55 15.73 -8.04
N ASP A 199 0.81 16.17 -9.27
CA ASP A 199 -0.19 16.10 -10.35
C ASP A 199 -0.63 14.65 -10.63
N TYR A 200 0.32 13.71 -10.62
CA TYR A 200 0.03 12.29 -10.77
C TYR A 200 -0.78 11.73 -9.59
N PHE A 201 -0.43 12.11 -8.36
CA PHE A 201 -1.17 11.74 -7.15
C PHE A 201 -2.62 12.24 -7.20
N ASP A 202 -2.83 13.51 -7.56
CA ASP A 202 -4.15 14.11 -7.74
C ASP A 202 -4.95 13.40 -8.83
N SER A 203 -4.28 12.94 -9.89
CA SER A 203 -4.92 12.14 -10.93
C SER A 203 -5.39 10.78 -10.41
N LEU A 204 -4.62 10.14 -9.52
CA LEU A 204 -5.00 8.86 -8.91
C LEU A 204 -6.15 9.00 -7.91
N GLU A 205 -6.23 10.10 -7.16
CA GLU A 205 -7.34 10.32 -6.22
C GLU A 205 -8.69 10.57 -6.92
N ARG A 206 -8.67 11.08 -8.16
CA ARG A 206 -9.89 11.37 -8.92
C ARG A 206 -10.54 10.14 -9.56
N TYR A 207 -9.84 9.01 -9.67
CA TYR A 207 -10.30 7.79 -10.38
C TYR A 207 -10.43 6.56 -9.47
#